data_AF-A0A382RCU6-F1
#
_entry.id   AF-A0A382RCU6-F1
#
_cell.length_a   1.000
_cell.length_b   1.000
_cell.length_c   1.000
_cell.angle_alpha   90.00
_cell.angle_beta   90.00
_cell.angle_gamma   90.00
#
_symmetry.space_group_name_H-M   'P 1'
#
loop_
_entity.id
_entity.type
_entity.pdbx_description
1 polymer ?
#
loop_
_entity_poly.entity_id
_entity_poly.type
_entity_poly.pdbx_seq_one_letter_code
_entity_poly.pdbx_strand_id
1 'polypeptide(L)'
;MSQSPAEDRYSQRGVSSSKAEVHAVVDKLDHGLFPGAFCKVTEDSLTGNPDSCCVIHSDGAGTKSILGYLHYRETGNPGVFRGIAQDSIVMNVDDLACIGVT
;
A
#
# COMPACT_ATOMS: atom_id res chain seq x y z
N MET A 1 24.84 31.39 -16.79
CA MET A 1 25.14 30.13 -16.08
C MET A 1 23.83 29.40 -15.91
N SER A 2 23.50 28.44 -16.78
CA SER A 2 22.30 27.63 -16.63
C SER A 2 22.53 26.64 -15.51
N GLN A 3 21.88 26.84 -14.36
CA GLN A 3 21.77 25.77 -13.38
C GLN A 3 20.93 24.66 -14.02
N SER A 4 21.58 23.56 -14.39
CA SER A 4 20.89 22.29 -14.60
C SER A 4 20.10 22.03 -13.31
N PRO A 5 18.77 21.82 -13.36
CA PRO A 5 18.04 21.52 -12.15
C PRO A 5 18.65 20.23 -11.62
N ALA A 6 19.26 20.30 -10.44
CA ALA A 6 19.52 19.10 -9.67
C ALA A 6 18.16 18.39 -9.61
N GLU A 7 18.02 17.25 -10.30
CA GLU A 7 16.82 16.45 -10.22
C GLU A 7 16.42 16.35 -8.75
N ASP A 8 15.17 16.68 -8.47
CA ASP A 8 14.64 16.74 -7.11
C ASP A 8 15.13 15.53 -6.31
N ARG A 9 15.74 15.76 -5.14
CA ARG A 9 16.29 14.69 -4.30
C ARG A 9 15.23 13.62 -3.96
N TYR A 10 13.96 13.99 -4.00
CA TYR A 10 12.84 13.05 -3.87
C TYR A 10 12.63 12.21 -5.13
N SER A 11 12.67 12.80 -6.32
CA SER A 11 12.50 12.06 -7.58
C SER A 11 13.62 11.02 -7.78
N GLN A 12 14.86 11.36 -7.41
CA GLN A 12 15.99 10.42 -7.46
C GLN A 12 15.84 9.21 -6.54
N ARG A 13 14.95 9.28 -5.53
CA ARG A 13 14.63 8.17 -4.62
C ARG A 13 13.34 7.45 -5.01
N GLY A 14 12.81 7.72 -6.21
CA GLY A 14 11.56 7.16 -6.70
C GLY A 14 10.31 7.74 -6.04
N VAL A 15 10.43 8.90 -5.37
CA VAL A 15 9.29 9.53 -4.70
C VAL A 15 8.57 10.44 -5.69
N SER A 16 7.37 10.03 -6.12
CA SER A 16 6.47 10.85 -6.93
C SER A 16 5.61 11.73 -6.02
N SER A 17 6.12 12.92 -5.66
CA SER A 17 5.41 13.87 -4.80
C SER A 17 4.11 14.40 -5.42
N SER A 18 4.10 14.61 -6.74
CA SER A 18 2.94 15.07 -7.51
C SER A 18 1.97 13.95 -7.90
N LYS A 19 2.37 12.68 -7.74
CA LYS A 19 1.61 11.47 -8.15
C LYS A 19 1.20 11.42 -9.63
N ALA A 20 1.70 12.32 -10.49
CA ALA A 20 1.29 12.41 -11.89
C ALA A 20 1.51 11.08 -12.65
N GLU A 21 2.64 10.42 -12.40
CA GLU A 21 2.97 9.11 -12.97
C GLU A 21 2.06 8.00 -12.45
N VAL A 22 1.64 8.07 -11.19
CA VAL A 22 0.70 7.12 -10.59
C VAL A 22 -0.65 7.21 -11.30
N HIS A 23 -1.17 8.42 -11.50
CA HIS A 23 -2.44 8.62 -12.22
C HIS A 23 -2.38 8.08 -13.66
N ALA A 24 -1.30 8.35 -14.39
CA ALA A 24 -1.13 7.88 -15.77
C ALA A 24 -1.10 6.35 -15.90
N VAL A 25 -0.67 5.63 -14.86
CA VAL A 25 -0.67 4.17 -14.80
C VAL A 25 -2.03 3.64 -14.38
N VAL A 26 -2.64 4.23 -13.35
CA VAL A 26 -3.92 3.77 -12.78
C VAL A 26 -5.04 3.79 -13.83
N ASP A 27 -5.07 4.79 -14.70
CA ASP A 27 -6.10 4.91 -15.75
C ASP A 27 -6.10 3.75 -16.76
N LYS A 28 -5.03 2.96 -16.82
CA LYS A 28 -4.87 1.84 -17.76
C LYS A 28 -4.90 0.48 -17.05
N LEU A 29 -5.06 0.45 -15.73
CA LEU A 29 -5.09 -0.81 -14.99
C LEU A 29 -6.40 -1.53 -15.23
N ASP A 30 -6.29 -2.83 -15.46
CA ASP A 30 -7.44 -3.74 -15.46
C ASP A 30 -8.21 -3.63 -14.13
N HIS A 31 -9.54 -3.56 -14.23
CA HIS A 31 -10.44 -3.39 -13.08
C HIS A 31 -10.78 -4.72 -12.38
N GLY A 32 -10.34 -5.86 -12.93
CA GLY A 32 -10.61 -7.17 -12.36
C GLY A 32 -12.03 -7.68 -12.65
N LEU A 33 -12.39 -8.78 -11.99
CA LEU A 33 -13.65 -9.50 -12.22
C LEU A 33 -14.89 -8.74 -11.75
N PHE A 34 -14.77 -7.92 -10.71
CA PHE A 34 -15.89 -7.20 -10.09
C PHE A 34 -15.62 -5.70 -10.07
N PRO A 35 -15.88 -4.97 -11.17
CA PRO A 35 -15.73 -3.52 -11.21
C PRO A 35 -16.57 -2.84 -10.12
N GLY A 36 -15.94 -1.97 -9.34
CA GLY A 36 -16.59 -1.26 -8.22
C GLY A 36 -16.52 -1.98 -6.87
N ALA A 37 -15.97 -3.20 -6.81
CA ALA A 37 -15.60 -3.81 -5.54
C ALA A 37 -14.49 -3.00 -4.85
N PHE A 38 -14.44 -3.07 -3.52
CA PHE A 38 -13.49 -2.29 -2.71
C PHE A 38 -12.04 -2.68 -2.97
N CYS A 39 -11.76 -3.99 -3.06
CA CYS A 39 -10.47 -4.52 -3.51
C CYS A 39 -10.59 -5.10 -4.91
N LYS A 40 -9.49 -5.03 -5.68
CA LYS A 40 -9.39 -5.71 -6.97
C LYS A 40 -9.41 -7.22 -6.78
N VAL A 41 -10.34 -7.88 -7.47
CA VAL A 41 -10.46 -9.34 -7.51
C VAL A 41 -10.08 -9.84 -8.90
N THR A 42 -9.27 -10.89 -8.97
CA THR A 42 -8.83 -11.51 -10.22
C THR A 42 -9.28 -12.96 -10.31
N GLU A 43 -9.19 -13.55 -11.50
CA GLU A 43 -9.36 -14.99 -11.69
C GLU A 43 -8.38 -15.78 -10.81
N ASP A 44 -8.77 -17.00 -10.45
CA ASP A 44 -7.91 -17.91 -9.70
C ASP A 44 -6.77 -18.46 -10.59
N SER A 45 -5.69 -17.70 -10.68
CA SER A 45 -4.46 -18.10 -11.35
C SER A 45 -3.59 -19.06 -10.52
N LEU A 46 -3.90 -19.27 -9.22
CA LEU A 46 -3.14 -20.15 -8.35
C LEU A 46 -3.53 -21.62 -8.52
N THR A 47 -4.83 -21.90 -8.66
CA THR A 47 -5.34 -23.27 -8.85
C THR A 47 -6.00 -23.50 -10.19
N GLY A 48 -6.39 -22.44 -10.91
CA GLY A 48 -7.07 -22.54 -12.20
C GLY A 48 -8.55 -22.90 -12.09
N ASN A 49 -9.15 -22.86 -10.89
CA ASN A 49 -10.56 -23.16 -10.71
C ASN A 49 -11.44 -21.98 -11.19
N PRO A 50 -12.28 -22.15 -12.23
CA PRO A 50 -13.14 -21.09 -12.74
C PRO A 50 -14.23 -20.65 -11.74
N ASP A 51 -14.56 -21.48 -10.75
CA ASP A 51 -15.53 -21.16 -9.69
C ASP A 51 -14.89 -20.43 -8.50
N SER A 52 -13.57 -20.20 -8.54
CA SER A 52 -12.81 -19.48 -7.51
C SER A 52 -12.26 -18.16 -8.05
N CYS A 53 -11.88 -17.27 -7.13
CA CYS A 53 -11.16 -16.04 -7.45
C CYS A 53 -9.96 -15.85 -6.51
N CYS A 54 -9.06 -14.95 -6.89
CA CYS A 54 -7.90 -14.56 -6.09
C CYS A 54 -7.96 -13.08 -5.75
N VAL A 55 -7.47 -12.74 -4.56
CA VAL A 55 -7.30 -11.35 -4.11
C VAL A 55 -5.90 -11.19 -3.57
N ILE A 56 -5.17 -10.23 -4.12
CA ILE A 56 -3.85 -9.83 -3.63
C ILE A 56 -3.95 -8.37 -3.24
N HIS A 57 -3.62 -8.08 -1.99
CA HIS A 57 -3.70 -6.75 -1.42
C HIS A 57 -2.44 -6.44 -0.61
N SER A 58 -2.02 -5.18 -0.58
CA SER A 58 -0.81 -4.75 0.12
C SER A 58 -0.94 -3.31 0.63
N ASP A 59 -0.83 -3.16 1.94
CA ASP A 59 -0.74 -1.88 2.64
C ASP A 59 0.23 -1.99 3.86
N GLY A 60 0.50 -0.89 4.55
CA GLY A 60 1.30 -0.86 5.76
C GLY A 60 1.05 0.38 6.64
N ALA A 61 1.69 0.43 7.80
CA ALA A 61 1.48 1.52 8.77
C ALA A 61 1.93 2.92 8.27
N GLY A 62 2.62 3.00 7.13
CA GLY A 62 3.09 4.27 6.56
C GLY A 62 3.96 5.08 7.52
N THR A 63 3.81 6.41 7.49
CA THR A 63 4.60 7.34 8.31
C THR A 63 4.29 7.27 9.81
N LYS A 64 3.24 6.53 10.24
CA LYS A 64 2.97 6.25 11.65
C LYS A 64 4.14 5.51 12.31
N SER A 65 4.89 4.73 11.54
CA SER A 65 6.13 4.06 11.98
C SER A 65 7.22 5.05 12.44
N ILE A 66 7.29 6.25 11.85
CA ILE A 66 8.22 7.31 12.26
C ILE A 66 7.85 7.80 13.67
N LEU A 67 6.56 8.00 13.93
CA LEU A 67 6.09 8.37 15.28
C LEU A 67 6.38 7.25 16.29
N GLY A 68 6.20 5.98 15.89
CA GLY A 68 6.58 4.84 16.72
C GLY A 68 8.08 4.84 17.07
N TYR A 69 8.94 5.10 16.08
CA TYR A 69 10.38 5.23 16.30
C TYR A 69 10.72 6.39 17.25
N LEU A 70 10.14 7.58 17.04
CA LEU A 70 10.38 8.74 17.91
C LEU A 70 9.95 8.44 19.36
N HIS A 71 8.79 7.81 19.54
CA HIS A 71 8.33 7.39 20.87
C HIS A 71 9.30 6.41 21.54
N TYR A 72 9.77 5.40 20.80
CA TYR A 72 10.77 4.47 21.30
C TYR A 72 12.08 5.18 21.68
N ARG A 73 12.54 6.14 20.86
CA ARG A 73 13.77 6.91 21.14
C ARG A 73 13.66 7.79 22.37
N GLU A 74 12.49 8.38 22.62
CA GLU A 74 12.25 9.27 23.76
C GLU A 74 12.04 8.48 25.06
N THR A 75 11.34 7.35 25.00
CA THR A 75 10.89 6.62 26.20
C THR A 75 11.68 5.36 26.49
N GLY A 76 12.42 4.83 25.52
CA GLY A 76 13.04 3.50 25.56
C GLY A 76 12.05 2.33 25.46
N ASN A 77 10.74 2.59 25.32
CA ASN A 77 9.71 1.54 25.30
C ASN A 77 9.52 0.94 23.89
N PRO A 78 9.91 -0.32 23.64
CA PRO A 78 9.74 -0.96 22.34
C PRO A 78 8.30 -1.42 22.06
N GLY A 79 7.41 -1.39 23.06
CA GLY A 79 6.04 -1.87 22.95
C GLY A 79 5.22 -1.18 21.84
N VAL A 80 5.58 0.05 21.47
CA VAL A 80 4.96 0.79 20.36
C VAL A 80 5.06 0.04 19.02
N PHE A 81 6.12 -0.74 18.80
CA PHE A 81 6.28 -1.50 17.54
C PHE A 81 5.27 -2.63 17.39
N ARG A 82 4.72 -3.15 18.50
CA ARG A 82 3.60 -4.11 18.43
C ARG A 82 2.35 -3.47 17.82
N GLY A 83 2.07 -2.21 18.18
CA GLY A 83 1.00 -1.43 17.58
C GLY A 83 1.24 -1.18 16.09
N ILE A 84 2.46 -0.81 15.70
CA ILE A 84 2.82 -0.61 14.29
C ILE A 84 2.68 -1.89 13.45
N ALA A 85 3.03 -3.06 14.03
CA ALA A 85 2.81 -4.34 13.37
C ALA A 85 1.31 -4.63 13.18
N GLN A 86 0.50 -4.39 14.21
CA GLN A 86 -0.95 -4.52 14.11
C GLN A 86 -1.55 -3.57 13.06
N ASP A 87 -1.15 -2.30 13.07
CA ASP A 87 -1.59 -1.32 12.08
C ASP A 87 -1.30 -1.83 10.66
N SER A 88 -0.11 -2.37 10.42
CA SER A 88 0.26 -2.87 9.10
C SER A 88 -0.58 -4.09 8.66
N ILE A 89 -0.99 -4.94 9.60
CA ILE A 89 -1.83 -6.11 9.29
C ILE A 89 -3.29 -5.68 9.07
N VAL A 90 -3.85 -4.89 9.99
CA VAL A 90 -5.27 -4.54 9.98
C VAL A 90 -5.63 -3.68 8.77
N MET A 91 -4.73 -2.80 8.32
CA MET A 91 -4.92 -2.03 7.09
C MET A 91 -5.15 -2.91 5.85
N ASN A 92 -4.67 -4.16 5.86
CA ASN A 92 -4.92 -5.12 4.77
C ASN A 92 -6.17 -5.97 5.03
N VAL A 93 -6.32 -6.50 6.25
CA VAL A 93 -7.39 -7.46 6.57
C VAL A 93 -8.77 -6.78 6.55
N ASP A 94 -8.89 -5.53 7.01
CA ASP A 94 -10.17 -4.82 7.01
C ASP A 94 -10.62 -4.45 5.59
N ASP A 95 -9.67 -4.17 4.68
CA ASP A 95 -9.93 -3.98 3.26
C ASP A 95 -10.50 -5.27 2.62
N LEU A 96 -9.90 -6.42 2.92
CA LEU A 96 -10.39 -7.73 2.49
C LEU A 96 -11.77 -8.06 3.08
N ALA A 97 -12.03 -7.66 4.32
CA ALA A 97 -13.33 -7.85 4.96
C ALA A 97 -14.45 -7.08 4.22
N CYS A 98 -14.14 -5.93 3.60
CA CYS A 98 -15.10 -5.14 2.82
C CYS A 98 -15.61 -5.85 1.55
N ILE A 99 -14.89 -6.88 1.08
CA ILE A 99 -15.33 -7.74 -0.04
C ILE A 99 -15.79 -9.14 0.44
N GLY A 100 -15.94 -9.36 1.75
CA GLY A 100 -16.47 -10.58 2.33
C GLY A 100 -15.45 -11.70 2.58
N VAL A 101 -14.15 -11.41 2.55
CA VAL A 101 -13.09 -12.37 2.92
C VAL A 101 -12.91 -12.31 4.45
N THR A 102 -12.93 -13.47 5.13
CA THR A 102 -12.86 -13.59 6.60
C THR A 102 -11.88 -14.66 7.05
#